data_AF-Q01XH2-F1
#
_entry.id   AF-Q01XH2-F1
#
_cell.length_a   1.000
_cell.length_b   1.000
_cell.length_c   1.000
_cell.angle_alpha   90.00
_cell.angle_beta   90.00
_cell.angle_gamma   90.00
#
_symmetry.space_group_name_H-M   'P 1'
#
loop_
_entity.id
_entity.type
_entity.pdbx_description
1 polymer ?
#
loop_
_entity_poly.entity_id
_entity_poly.type
_entity_poly.pdbx_seq_one_letter_code
_entity_poly.pdbx_strand_id
1 'polypeptide(L)'
;MIELHAPACSFHIGGWAADNRGLNGISWKRTVLALLLFGTAFGYLEAAVVTYLRTLHEPARQRFYPGRPAAELFPLLTLEQLGATGPEQQRTLAAELGREAATILMLAAVALAVARNAGEWGAAFVIAFGAWDLTFYVFLKVLLDWPASVFTWDILFLIPVPWAGPVLAPVLVSTAMIAAGVWHLRAPVRIGAAHWAAILLGAGIIVVSFAMDYRNLMAGGMPQRFNWWVFAVGLGIGLGSYATAARGRLRRVAAVGVAMFVLSGTHARAADELPVVPADRRADTYDIYNLVFAHPGVSHVDGDEKYLVHDVSSVAMEHELHSCVTVPAEYRTRFAELLADRLEVQPKRFRLEHAFKIQKPYELVTPEQARDFFRAPMAPGLPSDEKELFRGAKDLISLGNVYFDRKRTLAAVYTWALCGSLCGYGTWRVFAKNAKAEWDERNWASCMTIAHVRNRTDIKLQPAFDASRMTL
;
A
#
# COMPACT_ATOMS: atom_id res chain seq x y z
N MET A 1 -52.10 10.23 -35.59
CA MET A 1 -51.21 11.36 -35.24
C MET A 1 -51.12 11.42 -33.73
N ILE A 2 -50.13 10.75 -33.14
CA ILE A 2 -49.77 10.91 -31.73
C ILE A 2 -48.24 10.99 -31.73
N GLU A 3 -47.73 12.20 -31.55
CA GLU A 3 -46.32 12.48 -31.35
C GLU A 3 -45.87 11.88 -30.02
N LEU A 4 -44.86 11.01 -30.07
CA LEU A 4 -44.12 10.56 -28.88
C LEU A 4 -42.91 11.49 -28.72
N HIS A 5 -43.01 12.41 -27.75
CA HIS A 5 -41.86 13.15 -27.22
C HIS A 5 -40.90 12.17 -26.54
N ALA A 6 -39.70 12.03 -27.07
CA ALA A 6 -38.58 11.37 -26.38
C ALA A 6 -37.90 12.38 -25.44
N PRO A 7 -37.74 12.10 -24.14
CA PRO A 7 -36.87 12.90 -23.30
C PRO A 7 -35.41 12.53 -23.58
N ALA A 8 -34.60 13.54 -23.86
CA ALA A 8 -33.16 13.43 -24.03
C ALA A 8 -32.48 12.92 -22.74
N CYS A 9 -31.89 11.74 -22.78
CA CYS A 9 -30.97 11.26 -21.76
C CYS A 9 -29.67 12.09 -21.81
N SER A 10 -29.53 13.03 -20.89
CA SER A 10 -28.28 13.73 -20.61
C SER A 10 -27.35 12.80 -19.81
N PHE A 11 -26.17 12.49 -20.34
CA PHE A 11 -25.14 11.71 -19.66
C PHE A 11 -24.51 12.58 -18.56
N HIS A 12 -25.00 12.45 -17.33
CA HIS A 12 -24.32 12.96 -16.14
C HIS A 12 -23.28 11.93 -15.67
N ILE A 13 -21.99 12.28 -15.74
CA ILE A 13 -20.92 11.55 -15.03
C ILE A 13 -21.06 11.92 -13.54
N GLY A 14 -22.01 11.27 -12.86
CA GLY A 14 -22.18 11.33 -11.42
C GLY A 14 -20.99 10.68 -10.73
N GLY A 15 -20.38 11.42 -9.80
CA GLY A 15 -19.27 10.94 -8.98
C GLY A 15 -19.64 9.64 -8.26
N TRP A 16 -18.79 8.64 -8.41
CA TRP A 16 -18.85 7.41 -7.63
C TRP A 16 -18.47 7.70 -6.18
N ALA A 17 -19.41 8.25 -5.42
CA ALA A 17 -19.35 8.26 -3.97
C ALA A 17 -19.99 6.95 -3.47
N ALA A 18 -19.22 5.86 -3.54
CA ALA A 18 -19.51 4.70 -2.72
C ALA A 18 -19.28 5.10 -1.26
N ASP A 19 -20.34 5.04 -0.46
CA ASP A 19 -20.32 5.16 1.00
C ASP A 19 -19.47 4.03 1.60
N ASN A 20 -18.15 4.23 1.64
CA ASN A 20 -17.18 3.30 2.24
C ASN A 20 -17.02 3.60 3.73
N ARG A 21 -18.11 3.40 4.49
CA ARG A 21 -18.03 3.25 5.95
C ARG A 21 -17.68 1.78 6.25
N GLY A 22 -16.44 1.53 6.71
CA GLY A 22 -16.15 0.33 7.51
C GLY A 22 -15.04 -0.65 7.06
N LEU A 23 -14.19 -0.34 6.08
CA LEU A 23 -13.06 -1.22 5.73
C LEU A 23 -11.72 -0.59 6.14
N ASN A 24 -11.09 -1.20 7.16
CA ASN A 24 -9.73 -0.91 7.61
C ASN A 24 -8.79 -0.69 6.41
N GLY A 25 -8.23 0.51 6.29
CA GLY A 25 -7.33 0.85 5.18
C GLY A 25 -6.12 -0.07 5.15
N ILE A 26 -6.04 -0.94 4.14
CA ILE A 26 -4.87 -1.79 3.90
C ILE A 26 -3.66 -0.87 3.73
N SER A 27 -2.60 -1.10 4.51
CA SER A 27 -1.34 -0.35 4.37
C SER A 27 -0.83 -0.43 2.94
N TRP A 28 -0.34 0.67 2.36
CA TRP A 28 0.21 0.68 0.99
C TRP A 28 1.26 -0.41 0.77
N LYS A 29 2.04 -0.78 1.80
CA LYS A 29 3.01 -1.88 1.74
C LYS A 29 2.33 -3.23 1.55
N ARG A 30 1.23 -3.48 2.28
CA ARG A 30 0.43 -4.70 2.15
C ARG A 30 -0.26 -4.75 0.78
N THR A 31 -0.78 -3.61 0.30
CA THR A 31 -1.37 -3.52 -1.05
C THR A 31 -0.34 -3.84 -2.13
N VAL A 32 0.84 -3.21 -2.08
CA VAL A 32 1.93 -3.48 -3.03
C VAL A 32 2.33 -4.95 -2.96
N LEU A 33 2.54 -5.51 -1.76
CA LEU A 33 2.90 -6.92 -1.60
C LEU A 33 1.82 -7.85 -2.18
N ALA A 34 0.55 -7.59 -1.91
CA ALA A 34 -0.55 -8.37 -2.44
C ALA A 34 -0.61 -8.33 -3.98
N LEU A 35 -0.43 -7.15 -4.58
CA LEU A 35 -0.40 -6.98 -6.04
C LEU A 35 0.81 -7.66 -6.67
N LEU A 36 1.99 -7.60 -6.05
CA LEU A 36 3.18 -8.30 -6.52
C LEU A 36 3.01 -9.81 -6.43
N LEU A 37 2.46 -10.34 -5.34
CA LEU A 37 2.16 -11.77 -5.19
C LEU A 37 1.13 -12.24 -6.20
N PHE A 38 0.04 -11.49 -6.37
CA PHE A 38 -0.99 -11.78 -7.37
C PHE A 38 -0.40 -11.76 -8.78
N GLY A 39 0.28 -10.67 -9.15
CA GLY A 39 0.91 -10.53 -10.46
C GLY A 39 1.91 -11.65 -10.74
N THR A 40 2.74 -12.02 -9.77
CA THR A 40 3.70 -13.12 -9.90
C THR A 40 3.00 -14.47 -10.12
N ALA A 41 2.02 -14.81 -9.29
CA ALA A 41 1.29 -16.07 -9.44
C ALA A 41 0.54 -16.13 -10.78
N PHE A 42 -0.05 -15.00 -11.18
CA PHE A 42 -0.77 -14.91 -12.46
C PHE A 42 0.18 -14.96 -13.67
N GLY A 43 1.38 -14.38 -13.57
CA GLY A 43 2.41 -14.47 -14.60
C GLY A 43 2.88 -15.91 -14.81
N TYR A 44 2.98 -16.71 -13.74
CA TYR A 44 3.24 -18.15 -13.87
C TYR A 44 2.11 -18.89 -14.58
N LEU A 45 0.85 -18.59 -14.23
CA LEU A 45 -0.31 -19.21 -14.86
C LEU A 45 -0.30 -18.96 -16.37
N GLU A 46 -0.05 -17.72 -16.80
CA GLU A 46 0.04 -17.39 -18.22
C GLU A 46 1.23 -18.05 -18.91
N ALA A 47 2.39 -18.10 -18.27
CA ALA A 47 3.56 -18.81 -18.82
C ALA A 47 3.29 -20.32 -18.99
N ALA A 48 2.55 -20.94 -18.07
CA ALA A 48 2.12 -22.33 -18.17
C ALA A 48 1.13 -22.53 -19.33
N VAL A 49 0.15 -21.64 -19.49
CA VAL A 49 -0.79 -21.67 -20.62
C VAL A 49 -0.04 -21.53 -21.95
N VAL A 50 0.87 -20.56 -22.07
CA VAL A 50 1.71 -20.36 -23.28
C VAL A 50 2.58 -21.58 -23.57
N THR A 51 3.09 -22.26 -22.54
CA THR A 51 3.81 -23.52 -22.70
C THR A 51 2.94 -24.57 -23.38
N TYR A 52 1.70 -24.75 -22.93
CA TYR A 52 0.74 -25.67 -23.56
C TYR A 52 0.37 -25.23 -24.97
N LEU A 53 0.11 -23.94 -25.18
CA LEU A 53 -0.24 -23.42 -26.51
C LEU A 53 0.87 -23.63 -27.52
N ARG A 54 2.13 -23.40 -27.16
CA ARG A 54 3.26 -23.66 -28.04
C ARG A 54 3.29 -25.12 -28.47
N THR A 55 3.11 -26.06 -27.53
CA THR A 55 3.05 -27.49 -27.87
C THR A 55 1.87 -27.84 -28.78
N LEU A 56 0.70 -27.23 -28.55
CA LEU A 56 -0.51 -27.48 -29.33
C LEU A 56 -0.41 -26.93 -30.76
N HIS A 57 0.21 -25.76 -30.95
CA HIS A 57 0.30 -25.10 -32.26
C HIS A 57 1.52 -25.52 -33.07
N GLU A 58 2.53 -26.13 -32.45
CA GLU A 58 3.77 -26.52 -33.11
C GLU A 58 3.55 -27.42 -34.36
N PRO A 59 2.68 -28.45 -34.35
CA PRO A 59 2.44 -29.28 -35.53
C PRO A 59 1.86 -28.50 -36.71
N ALA A 60 0.93 -27.57 -36.44
CA ALA A 60 0.35 -26.69 -37.44
C ALA A 60 1.42 -25.79 -38.07
N ARG A 61 2.31 -25.24 -37.25
CA ARG A 61 3.40 -24.37 -37.70
C ARG A 61 4.44 -25.13 -38.51
N GLN A 62 4.82 -26.33 -38.09
CA GLN A 62 5.77 -27.18 -38.82
C GLN A 62 5.24 -27.60 -40.20
N ARG A 63 3.92 -27.73 -40.37
CA ARG A 63 3.30 -28.03 -41.67
C ARG A 63 3.55 -26.94 -42.72
N PHE A 64 3.48 -25.67 -42.33
CA PHE A 64 3.68 -24.54 -43.24
C PHE A 64 5.12 -24.02 -43.25
N TYR A 65 5.87 -24.23 -42.16
CA TYR A 65 7.24 -23.76 -41.96
C TYR A 65 8.15 -24.85 -41.37
N PRO A 66 8.45 -25.93 -42.12
CA PRO A 66 9.17 -27.10 -41.61
C PRO A 66 10.64 -26.85 -41.25
N GLY A 67 11.24 -25.76 -41.74
CA GLY A 67 12.62 -25.38 -41.43
C GLY A 67 12.76 -24.45 -40.22
N ARG A 68 11.65 -24.04 -39.58
CA ARG A 68 11.68 -23.08 -38.49
C ARG A 68 12.03 -23.79 -37.15
N PRO A 69 13.02 -23.29 -36.39
CA PRO A 69 13.33 -23.80 -35.05
C PRO A 69 12.12 -23.69 -34.12
N ALA A 70 11.82 -24.73 -33.34
CA ALA A 70 10.65 -24.79 -32.45
C ALA A 70 10.57 -23.61 -31.46
N ALA A 71 11.73 -23.11 -31.00
CA ALA A 71 11.82 -21.98 -30.08
C ALA A 71 11.48 -20.60 -30.70
N GLU A 72 11.46 -20.47 -32.02
CA GLU A 72 11.19 -19.19 -32.69
C GLU A 72 9.69 -18.95 -32.87
N LEU A 73 9.17 -17.77 -32.57
CA LEU A 73 7.74 -17.50 -32.69
C LEU A 73 7.29 -17.14 -34.11
N PHE A 74 8.21 -16.66 -34.95
CA PHE A 74 7.93 -16.15 -36.30
C PHE A 74 8.48 -17.10 -37.37
N PRO A 75 7.94 -17.08 -38.61
CA PRO A 75 6.74 -16.34 -39.04
C PRO A 75 5.45 -16.87 -38.40
N LEU A 76 4.42 -16.03 -38.36
CA LEU A 76 3.07 -16.40 -37.87
C LEU A 76 2.28 -17.08 -38.99
N LEU A 77 1.32 -17.94 -38.61
CA LEU A 77 0.35 -18.46 -39.57
C LEU A 77 -0.60 -17.34 -40.01
N THR A 78 -0.84 -17.22 -41.32
CA THR A 78 -1.89 -16.33 -41.84
C THR A 78 -3.27 -16.86 -41.47
N LEU A 79 -4.30 -16.00 -41.52
CA LEU A 79 -5.69 -16.43 -41.24
C LEU A 79 -6.15 -17.54 -42.20
N GLU A 80 -5.69 -17.51 -43.45
CA GLU A 80 -5.98 -18.55 -44.45
C GLU A 80 -5.31 -19.88 -44.10
N GLN A 81 -4.03 -19.87 -43.72
CA GLN A 81 -3.29 -21.06 -43.29
C GLN A 81 -3.89 -21.65 -42.02
N LEU A 82 -4.27 -20.81 -41.06
CA LEU A 82 -4.92 -21.21 -39.82
C LEU A 82 -6.28 -21.87 -40.12
N GLY A 83 -7.07 -21.31 -41.03
CA GLY A 83 -8.31 -21.93 -41.52
C GLY A 83 -8.10 -23.26 -42.23
N ALA A 84 -7.02 -23.40 -42.99
CA ALA A 84 -6.65 -24.65 -43.66
C ALA A 84 -6.17 -25.75 -42.69
N THR A 85 -5.87 -25.40 -41.43
CA THR A 85 -5.43 -26.36 -40.41
C THR A 85 -6.60 -27.08 -39.72
N GLY A 86 -7.83 -26.57 -39.88
CA GLY A 86 -9.06 -27.15 -39.34
C GLY A 86 -9.74 -26.30 -38.26
N PRO A 87 -10.97 -26.68 -37.84
CA PRO A 87 -11.81 -25.87 -36.95
C PRO A 87 -11.26 -25.77 -35.52
N GLU A 88 -10.48 -26.75 -35.05
CA GLU A 88 -9.88 -26.75 -33.71
C GLU A 88 -8.90 -25.58 -33.52
N GLN A 89 -8.12 -25.25 -34.56
CA GLN A 89 -7.16 -24.15 -34.49
C GLN A 89 -7.85 -22.78 -34.42
N GLN A 90 -8.97 -22.63 -35.12
CA GLN A 90 -9.80 -21.42 -35.07
C GLN A 90 -10.43 -21.21 -33.69
N ARG A 91 -10.91 -22.29 -33.05
CA ARG A 91 -11.44 -22.25 -31.68
C ARG A 91 -10.36 -21.85 -30.68
N THR A 92 -9.14 -22.36 -30.87
CA THR A 92 -8.01 -22.03 -30.00
C THR A 92 -7.64 -20.56 -30.11
N LEU A 93 -7.62 -19.98 -31.33
CA LEU A 93 -7.40 -18.54 -31.50
C LEU A 93 -8.48 -17.68 -30.81
N ALA A 94 -9.75 -18.08 -30.90
CA ALA A 94 -10.83 -17.39 -30.20
C ALA A 94 -10.67 -17.48 -28.67
N ALA A 95 -10.21 -18.63 -28.16
CA ALA A 95 -9.88 -18.79 -26.74
C ALA A 95 -8.71 -17.90 -26.32
N GLU A 96 -7.69 -17.72 -27.16
CA GLU A 96 -6.57 -16.80 -26.88
C GLU A 96 -6.99 -15.34 -26.79
N LEU A 97 -7.83 -14.88 -27.73
CA LEU A 97 -8.42 -13.54 -27.65
C LEU A 97 -9.28 -13.40 -26.37
N GLY A 98 -10.07 -14.43 -26.04
CA GLY A 98 -10.84 -14.44 -24.79
C GLY A 98 -9.96 -14.36 -23.54
N ARG A 99 -8.85 -15.11 -23.52
CA ARG A 99 -7.88 -15.15 -22.41
C ARG A 99 -7.20 -13.81 -22.22
N GLU A 100 -6.74 -13.15 -23.28
CA GLU A 100 -6.11 -11.83 -23.20
C GLU A 100 -7.09 -10.76 -22.69
N ALA A 101 -8.33 -10.77 -23.17
CA ALA A 101 -9.38 -9.90 -22.65
C ALA A 101 -9.65 -10.17 -21.17
N ALA A 102 -9.74 -11.44 -20.78
CA ALA A 102 -9.91 -11.86 -19.38
C ALA A 102 -8.73 -11.42 -18.50
N THR A 103 -7.50 -11.47 -19.01
CA THR A 103 -6.29 -11.03 -18.31
C THR A 103 -6.40 -9.55 -17.92
N ILE A 104 -6.74 -8.69 -18.89
CA ILE A 104 -6.91 -7.25 -18.63
C ILE A 104 -8.04 -7.01 -17.62
N LEU A 105 -9.18 -7.71 -17.77
CA LEU A 105 -10.30 -7.60 -16.85
C LEU A 105 -9.95 -8.05 -15.43
N MET A 106 -9.22 -9.14 -15.27
CA MET A 106 -8.76 -9.64 -13.98
C MET A 106 -7.81 -8.66 -13.29
N LEU A 107 -6.86 -8.08 -14.05
CA LEU A 107 -5.94 -7.05 -13.55
C LEU A 107 -6.70 -5.77 -13.14
N ALA A 108 -7.67 -5.35 -13.93
CA ALA A 108 -8.55 -4.21 -13.61
C ALA A 108 -9.42 -4.49 -12.37
N ALA A 109 -9.93 -5.71 -12.22
CA ALA A 109 -10.76 -6.13 -11.10
C ALA A 109 -9.97 -6.20 -9.79
N VAL A 110 -8.76 -6.78 -9.77
CA VAL A 110 -7.94 -6.81 -8.55
C VAL A 110 -7.49 -5.40 -8.15
N ALA A 111 -7.19 -4.53 -9.12
CA ALA A 111 -6.91 -3.13 -8.86
C ALA A 111 -8.13 -2.41 -8.25
N LEU A 112 -9.34 -2.69 -8.74
CA LEU A 112 -10.59 -2.15 -8.19
C LEU A 112 -10.85 -2.62 -6.77
N ALA A 113 -10.54 -3.88 -6.46
CA ALA A 113 -10.75 -4.46 -5.14
C ALA A 113 -9.87 -3.81 -4.05
N VAL A 114 -8.69 -3.29 -4.40
CA VAL A 114 -7.75 -2.70 -3.43
C VAL A 114 -7.74 -1.17 -3.40
N ALA A 115 -8.32 -0.51 -4.40
CA ALA A 115 -8.24 0.92 -4.58
C ALA A 115 -9.40 1.68 -3.91
N ARG A 116 -9.09 2.85 -3.35
CA ARG A 116 -10.12 3.73 -2.74
C ARG A 116 -10.56 4.87 -3.64
N ASN A 117 -9.78 5.16 -4.69
CA ASN A 117 -10.06 6.23 -5.65
C ASN A 117 -9.37 5.92 -7.00
N ALA A 118 -9.69 6.70 -8.04
CA ALA A 118 -9.17 6.48 -9.39
C ALA A 118 -7.63 6.54 -9.51
N GLY A 119 -6.96 7.36 -8.70
CA GLY A 119 -5.49 7.43 -8.68
C GLY A 119 -4.86 6.17 -8.09
N GLU A 120 -5.40 5.71 -6.96
CA GLU A 120 -5.01 4.43 -6.36
C GLU A 120 -5.33 3.25 -7.27
N TRP A 121 -6.45 3.30 -7.99
CA TRP A 121 -6.84 2.27 -8.96
C TRP A 121 -5.84 2.19 -10.10
N GLY A 122 -5.51 3.34 -10.71
CA GLY A 122 -4.50 3.40 -11.75
C GLY A 122 -3.14 2.88 -11.27
N ALA A 123 -2.73 3.27 -10.06
CA ALA A 123 -1.48 2.80 -9.46
C ALA A 123 -1.47 1.28 -9.19
N ALA A 124 -2.56 0.75 -8.64
CA ALA A 124 -2.70 -0.68 -8.37
C ALA A 124 -2.71 -1.50 -9.66
N PHE A 125 -3.43 -1.03 -10.69
CA PHE A 125 -3.48 -1.65 -12.01
C PHE A 125 -2.10 -1.74 -12.63
N VAL A 126 -1.34 -0.63 -12.67
CA VAL A 126 -0.03 -0.64 -13.32
C VAL A 126 1.01 -1.49 -12.56
N ILE A 127 0.89 -1.62 -11.23
CA ILE A 127 1.73 -2.56 -10.45
C ILE A 127 1.39 -4.00 -10.83
N ALA A 128 0.10 -4.37 -10.77
CA ALA A 128 -0.32 -5.74 -11.07
C ALA A 128 0.03 -6.13 -12.51
N PHE A 129 -0.22 -5.24 -13.47
CA PHE A 129 0.09 -5.42 -14.88
C PHE A 129 1.60 -5.60 -15.09
N GLY A 130 2.43 -4.70 -14.56
CA GLY A 130 3.88 -4.80 -14.72
C GLY A 130 4.48 -6.03 -14.03
N ALA A 131 3.95 -6.42 -12.87
CA ALA A 131 4.43 -7.60 -12.15
C ALA A 131 4.07 -8.89 -12.90
N TRP A 132 2.84 -8.98 -13.40
CA TRP A 132 2.38 -10.07 -14.26
C TRP A 132 3.28 -10.23 -15.50
N ASP A 133 3.49 -9.13 -16.23
CA ASP A 133 4.26 -9.13 -17.48
C ASP A 133 5.74 -9.47 -17.27
N LEU A 134 6.40 -8.92 -16.24
CA LEU A 134 7.80 -9.27 -15.94
C LEU A 134 7.96 -10.73 -15.53
N THR A 135 7.08 -11.22 -14.65
CA THR A 135 7.20 -12.58 -14.12
C THR A 135 6.81 -13.62 -15.16
N PHE A 136 5.90 -13.30 -16.08
CA PHE A 136 5.62 -14.11 -17.26
C PHE A 136 6.90 -14.47 -18.03
N TYR A 137 7.76 -13.49 -18.34
CA TYR A 137 9.05 -13.75 -19.00
C TYR A 137 10.02 -14.55 -18.15
N VAL A 138 10.06 -14.29 -16.83
CA VAL A 138 10.89 -15.09 -15.91
C VAL A 138 10.47 -16.55 -15.93
N PHE A 139 9.16 -16.83 -15.88
CA PHE A 139 8.67 -18.21 -15.88
C PHE A 139 8.77 -18.87 -17.26
N LEU A 140 8.60 -18.14 -18.36
CA LEU A 140 8.92 -18.69 -19.69
C LEU A 140 10.39 -19.07 -19.79
N LYS A 141 11.30 -18.31 -19.19
CA LYS A 141 12.72 -18.65 -19.18
C LYS A 141 12.99 -19.92 -18.40
N VAL A 142 12.27 -20.14 -17.29
CA VAL A 142 12.36 -21.35 -16.48
C VAL A 142 11.74 -22.56 -17.19
N LEU A 143 10.57 -22.41 -17.81
CA LEU A 143 9.78 -23.51 -18.36
C LEU A 143 10.24 -23.94 -19.76
N LEU A 144 10.71 -22.99 -20.58
CA LEU A 144 10.98 -23.20 -22.01
C LEU A 144 12.39 -22.79 -22.45
N ASP A 145 13.23 -22.31 -21.53
CA ASP A 145 14.51 -21.64 -21.84
C ASP A 145 14.36 -20.46 -22.83
N TRP A 146 13.17 -19.87 -22.88
CA TRP A 146 12.82 -18.77 -23.77
C TRP A 146 12.54 -17.49 -22.96
N PRO A 147 13.00 -16.30 -23.36
CA PRO A 147 13.66 -16.00 -24.63
C PRO A 147 15.16 -16.36 -24.64
N ALA A 148 15.71 -16.47 -25.84
CA ALA A 148 17.14 -16.64 -26.04
C ALA A 148 17.94 -15.39 -25.66
N SER A 149 17.35 -14.20 -25.86
CA SER A 149 17.91 -12.92 -25.45
C SER A 149 16.80 -11.91 -25.14
N VAL A 150 17.11 -10.81 -24.47
CA VAL A 150 16.16 -9.70 -24.27
C VAL A 150 15.75 -9.00 -25.58
N PHE A 151 16.45 -9.26 -26.69
CA PHE A 151 16.10 -8.73 -28.02
C PHE A 151 15.31 -9.72 -28.87
N THR A 152 15.01 -10.91 -28.34
CA THR A 152 14.13 -11.86 -29.01
C THR A 152 12.74 -11.24 -29.16
N TRP A 153 12.15 -11.42 -30.33
CA TRP A 153 10.80 -10.91 -30.64
C TRP A 153 9.72 -11.77 -30.01
N ASP A 154 8.67 -11.10 -29.54
CA ASP A 154 7.50 -11.70 -28.93
C ASP A 154 6.20 -11.14 -29.52
N ILE A 155 5.10 -11.86 -29.28
CA ILE A 155 3.73 -11.34 -29.42
C ILE A 155 3.22 -11.01 -28.02
N LEU A 156 3.00 -9.72 -27.78
CA LEU A 156 2.65 -9.20 -26.45
C LEU A 156 1.15 -9.35 -26.17
N PHE A 157 0.34 -9.01 -27.17
CA PHE A 157 -1.12 -9.07 -27.17
C PHE A 157 -1.61 -9.23 -28.61
N LEU A 158 -2.79 -9.81 -28.80
CA LEU A 158 -3.51 -9.97 -30.05
C LEU A 158 -4.66 -8.95 -30.22
N ILE A 159 -5.11 -8.32 -29.13
CA ILE A 159 -6.22 -7.35 -29.14
C ILE A 159 -5.72 -5.90 -29.23
N PRO A 160 -6.30 -5.04 -30.10
CA PRO A 160 -7.27 -5.36 -31.17
C PRO A 160 -6.60 -5.93 -32.43
N VAL A 161 -5.27 -5.82 -32.51
CA VAL A 161 -4.40 -6.37 -33.54
C VAL A 161 -3.14 -6.93 -32.86
N PRO A 162 -2.34 -7.79 -33.51
CA PRO A 162 -1.10 -8.29 -32.93
C PRO A 162 -0.11 -7.17 -32.60
N TRP A 163 0.32 -7.13 -31.34
CA TRP A 163 1.37 -6.27 -30.81
C TRP A 163 2.64 -7.09 -30.74
N ALA A 164 3.71 -6.64 -31.40
CA ALA A 164 4.97 -7.36 -31.40
C ALA A 164 6.14 -6.44 -31.09
N GLY A 165 7.13 -6.99 -30.40
CA GLY A 165 8.33 -6.25 -30.05
C GLY A 165 9.41 -7.15 -29.45
N PRO A 166 10.65 -6.64 -29.33
CA PRO A 166 11.69 -7.31 -28.56
C PRO A 166 11.30 -7.32 -27.07
N VAL A 167 11.54 -8.42 -26.36
CA VAL A 167 11.21 -8.61 -24.92
C VAL A 167 11.70 -7.46 -24.03
N LEU A 168 12.79 -6.79 -24.38
CA LEU A 168 13.29 -5.62 -23.66
C LEU A 168 12.26 -4.48 -23.58
N ALA A 169 11.46 -4.26 -24.61
CA ALA A 169 10.49 -3.17 -24.65
C ALA A 169 9.37 -3.31 -23.60
N PRO A 170 8.61 -4.43 -23.51
CA PRO A 170 7.64 -4.62 -22.43
C PRO A 170 8.30 -4.66 -21.05
N VAL A 171 9.50 -5.23 -20.90
CA VAL A 171 10.26 -5.22 -19.62
C VAL A 171 10.53 -3.80 -19.12
N LEU A 172 10.92 -2.87 -20.01
CA LEU A 172 11.13 -1.47 -19.66
C LEU A 172 9.83 -0.78 -19.23
N VAL A 173 8.73 -1.02 -19.95
CA VAL A 173 7.41 -0.46 -19.63
C VAL A 173 6.92 -0.98 -18.29
N SER A 174 7.02 -2.29 -18.06
CA SER A 174 6.58 -2.94 -16.84
C SER A 174 7.39 -2.49 -15.62
N THR A 175 8.70 -2.31 -15.77
CA THR A 175 9.54 -1.72 -14.72
C THR A 175 9.12 -0.29 -14.39
N ALA A 176 8.89 0.54 -15.41
CA ALA A 176 8.40 1.91 -15.24
C ALA A 176 7.02 1.96 -14.56
N MET A 177 6.11 1.07 -14.95
CA MET A 177 4.76 0.93 -14.40
C MET A 177 4.78 0.57 -12.91
N ILE A 178 5.56 -0.45 -12.52
CA ILE A 178 5.72 -0.84 -11.11
C ILE A 178 6.29 0.32 -10.30
N ALA A 179 7.38 0.95 -10.78
CA ALA A 179 8.02 2.05 -10.06
C ALA A 179 7.08 3.23 -9.84
N ALA A 180 6.36 3.66 -10.89
CA ALA A 180 5.41 4.77 -10.82
C ALA A 180 4.20 4.43 -9.92
N GLY A 181 3.66 3.21 -10.02
CA GLY A 181 2.54 2.77 -9.19
C GLY A 181 2.92 2.66 -7.71
N VAL A 182 4.07 2.06 -7.38
CA VAL A 182 4.56 1.96 -6.00
C VAL A 182 4.81 3.34 -5.41
N TRP A 183 5.38 4.26 -6.19
CA TRP A 183 5.53 5.65 -5.77
C TRP A 183 4.16 6.27 -5.49
N HIS A 184 3.19 6.12 -6.39
CA HIS A 184 1.85 6.71 -6.20
C HIS A 184 1.16 6.20 -4.94
N LEU A 185 1.20 4.89 -4.66
CA LEU A 185 0.59 4.32 -3.46
C LEU A 185 1.30 4.74 -2.17
N ARG A 186 2.63 4.90 -2.20
CA ARG A 186 3.41 5.38 -1.05
C ARG A 186 3.16 6.86 -0.76
N ALA A 187 3.06 7.67 -1.81
CA ALA A 187 2.95 9.13 -1.71
C ALA A 187 1.99 9.66 -2.79
N PRO A 188 0.67 9.67 -2.51
CA PRO A 188 -0.35 10.02 -3.50
C PRO A 188 -0.06 11.35 -4.21
N VAL A 189 -0.03 11.30 -5.54
CA VAL A 189 0.19 12.46 -6.41
C VAL A 189 -1.15 12.92 -6.97
N ARG A 190 -1.46 14.22 -6.87
CA ARG A 190 -2.65 14.78 -7.55
C ARG A 190 -2.35 14.94 -9.03
N ILE A 191 -2.82 14.01 -9.84
CA ILE A 191 -2.67 14.04 -11.29
C ILE A 191 -3.85 14.82 -11.88
N GLY A 192 -3.58 16.00 -12.44
CA GLY A 192 -4.61 16.79 -13.14
C GLY A 192 -4.96 16.20 -14.51
N ALA A 193 -6.10 16.60 -15.08
CA ALA A 193 -6.61 16.07 -16.36
C ALA A 193 -5.59 16.14 -17.51
N ALA A 194 -4.83 17.24 -17.63
CA ALA A 194 -3.79 17.38 -18.65
C ALA A 194 -2.64 16.37 -18.48
N HIS A 195 -2.24 16.10 -17.24
CA HIS A 195 -1.20 15.10 -16.95
C HIS A 195 -1.71 13.68 -17.24
N TRP A 196 -2.97 13.40 -16.88
CA TRP A 196 -3.64 12.15 -17.24
C TRP A 196 -3.72 11.96 -18.76
N ALA A 197 -4.15 12.98 -19.50
CA ALA A 197 -4.21 12.95 -20.95
C ALA A 197 -2.83 12.67 -21.57
N ALA A 198 -1.77 13.30 -21.06
CA ALA A 198 -0.41 13.05 -21.51
C ALA A 198 0.09 11.63 -21.15
N ILE A 199 -0.25 11.10 -19.97
CA ILE A 199 0.09 9.72 -19.59
C ILE A 199 -0.60 8.72 -20.53
N LEU A 200 -1.89 8.92 -20.80
CA LEU A 200 -2.66 8.08 -21.72
C LEU A 200 -2.17 8.20 -23.16
N LEU A 201 -1.78 9.42 -23.59
CA LEU A 201 -1.16 9.64 -24.89
C LEU A 201 0.17 8.89 -25.02
N GLY A 202 1.02 8.97 -23.99
CA GLY A 202 2.29 8.22 -23.94
C GLY A 202 2.07 6.71 -24.03
N ALA A 203 1.11 6.18 -23.26
CA ALA A 203 0.71 4.78 -23.33
C ALA A 203 0.19 4.40 -24.73
N GLY A 204 -0.65 5.23 -25.35
CA GLY A 204 -1.14 5.02 -26.71
C GLY A 204 -0.01 4.99 -27.75
N ILE A 205 0.99 5.87 -27.64
CA ILE A 205 2.17 5.88 -28.52
C ILE A 205 3.00 4.60 -28.35
N ILE A 206 3.17 4.10 -27.11
CA ILE A 206 3.83 2.82 -26.85
C ILE A 206 3.07 1.69 -27.55
N VAL A 207 1.74 1.63 -27.40
CA VAL A 207 0.89 0.63 -28.06
C VAL A 207 1.03 0.71 -29.58
N VAL A 208 1.00 1.91 -30.16
CA VAL A 208 1.23 2.11 -31.59
C VAL A 208 2.60 1.56 -32.00
N SER A 209 3.66 1.80 -31.21
CA SER A 209 4.99 1.28 -31.53
C SER A 209 5.05 -0.24 -31.64
N PHE A 210 4.27 -0.97 -30.83
CA PHE A 210 4.13 -2.43 -30.90
C PHE A 210 3.23 -2.89 -32.04
N ALA A 211 2.21 -2.11 -32.37
CA ALA A 211 1.24 -2.46 -33.41
C ALA A 211 1.67 -2.07 -34.83
N MET A 212 2.70 -1.24 -35.01
CA MET A 212 3.09 -0.70 -36.34
C MET A 212 3.32 -1.78 -37.41
N ASP A 213 3.90 -2.93 -37.04
CA ASP A 213 4.23 -4.00 -38.00
C ASP A 213 3.10 -5.04 -38.18
N TYR A 214 1.91 -4.82 -37.59
CA TYR A 214 0.85 -5.84 -37.53
C TYR A 214 0.43 -6.39 -38.91
N ARG A 215 0.40 -5.54 -39.95
CA ARG A 215 0.00 -5.96 -41.30
C ARG A 215 0.99 -6.95 -41.92
N ASN A 216 2.28 -6.69 -41.75
CA ASN A 216 3.36 -7.58 -42.20
C ASN A 216 3.31 -8.91 -41.45
N LEU A 217 3.10 -8.87 -40.13
CA LEU A 217 2.99 -10.07 -39.30
C LEU A 217 1.77 -10.92 -39.67
N MET A 218 0.60 -10.31 -39.89
CA MET A 218 -0.60 -11.03 -40.32
C MET A 218 -0.50 -11.59 -41.75
N ALA A 219 0.38 -11.02 -42.58
CA ALA A 219 0.71 -11.56 -43.90
C ALA A 219 1.74 -12.72 -43.84
N GLY A 220 2.15 -13.16 -42.64
CA GLY A 220 3.15 -14.22 -42.46
C GLY A 220 4.59 -13.74 -42.65
N GLY A 221 4.83 -12.43 -42.64
CA GLY A 221 6.15 -11.83 -42.72
C GLY A 221 6.97 -11.99 -41.44
N MET A 222 8.29 -11.87 -41.57
CA MET A 222 9.19 -11.78 -40.42
C MET A 222 9.11 -10.39 -39.79
N PRO A 223 9.28 -10.26 -38.45
CA PRO A 223 9.28 -8.97 -37.79
C PRO A 223 10.31 -8.02 -38.39
N GLN A 224 9.88 -6.80 -38.71
CA GLN A 224 10.77 -5.74 -39.16
C GLN A 224 11.51 -5.09 -37.97
N ARG A 225 12.38 -4.11 -38.22
CA ARG A 225 13.11 -3.43 -37.14
C ARG A 225 12.14 -2.72 -36.19
N PHE A 226 12.34 -2.90 -34.88
CA PHE A 226 11.49 -2.27 -33.87
C PHE A 226 11.68 -0.74 -33.85
N ASN A 227 10.57 -0.01 -33.76
CA ASN A 227 10.55 1.46 -33.79
C ASN A 227 10.89 2.06 -32.42
N TRP A 228 12.14 1.88 -31.98
CA TRP A 228 12.64 2.33 -30.67
C TRP A 228 12.40 3.81 -30.38
N TRP A 229 12.42 4.68 -31.40
CA TRP A 229 12.19 6.10 -31.21
C TRP A 229 10.73 6.41 -30.84
N VAL A 230 9.75 5.77 -31.49
CA VAL A 230 8.33 5.93 -31.19
C VAL A 230 8.07 5.47 -29.75
N PHE A 231 8.60 4.29 -29.44
CA PHE A 231 8.56 3.71 -28.10
C PHE A 231 9.14 4.66 -27.04
N ALA A 232 10.35 5.18 -27.27
CA ALA A 232 11.03 6.07 -26.33
C ALA A 232 10.29 7.40 -26.14
N VAL A 233 9.70 7.95 -27.20
CA VAL A 233 8.84 9.15 -27.11
C VAL A 233 7.61 8.87 -26.24
N GLY A 234 6.91 7.75 -26.47
CA GLY A 234 5.74 7.38 -25.67
C GLY A 234 6.08 7.18 -24.19
N LEU A 235 7.15 6.43 -23.91
CA LEU A 235 7.64 6.19 -22.56
C LEU A 235 8.09 7.49 -21.87
N GLY A 236 8.81 8.35 -22.60
CA GLY A 236 9.27 9.65 -22.12
C GLY A 236 8.13 10.61 -21.79
N ILE A 237 7.08 10.67 -22.63
CA ILE A 237 5.88 11.47 -22.36
C ILE A 237 5.18 10.97 -21.09
N GLY A 238 4.98 9.66 -20.96
CA GLY A 238 4.32 9.07 -19.80
C GLY A 238 5.06 9.34 -18.49
N LEU A 239 6.36 9.00 -18.44
CA LEU A 239 7.21 9.22 -17.27
C LEU A 239 7.40 10.71 -16.97
N GLY A 240 7.61 11.52 -18.00
CA GLY A 240 7.77 12.96 -17.87
C GLY A 240 6.53 13.64 -17.29
N SER A 241 5.34 13.29 -17.79
CA SER A 241 4.06 13.81 -17.29
C SER A 241 3.81 13.40 -15.83
N TYR A 242 4.08 12.15 -15.48
CA TYR A 242 3.95 11.71 -14.09
C TYR A 242 4.94 12.46 -13.17
N ALA A 243 6.20 12.59 -13.59
CA ALA A 243 7.22 13.29 -12.84
C ALA A 243 6.93 14.79 -12.66
N THR A 244 6.37 15.47 -13.68
CA THR A 244 5.96 16.88 -13.57
C THR A 244 4.77 17.05 -12.63
N ALA A 245 3.79 16.15 -12.68
CA ALA A 245 2.69 16.11 -11.72
C ALA A 245 3.21 15.93 -10.28
N ALA A 246 4.18 15.04 -10.08
CA ALA A 246 4.84 14.81 -8.80
C ALA A 246 5.65 16.05 -8.34
N ARG A 247 6.34 16.75 -9.25
CA ARG A 247 7.08 18.00 -8.97
C ARG A 247 6.18 19.19 -8.68
N GLY A 248 4.95 19.23 -9.19
CA GLY A 248 3.96 20.26 -8.82
C GLY A 248 3.67 20.32 -7.31
N ARG A 249 3.83 19.19 -6.61
CA ARG A 249 3.81 19.12 -5.14
C ARG A 249 5.04 19.80 -4.52
N LEU A 250 6.24 19.51 -5.00
CA LEU A 250 7.48 20.15 -4.51
C LEU A 250 7.50 21.65 -4.81
N ARG A 251 7.01 22.08 -5.97
CA ARG A 251 6.95 23.50 -6.36
C ARG A 251 5.86 24.28 -5.64
N ARG A 252 4.71 23.70 -5.28
CA ARG A 252 3.72 24.40 -4.42
C ARG A 252 4.16 24.46 -2.96
N VAL A 253 4.86 23.44 -2.46
CA VAL A 253 5.53 23.52 -1.15
C VAL A 253 6.63 24.59 -1.17
N ALA A 254 7.42 24.67 -2.24
CA ALA A 254 8.43 25.71 -2.42
C ALA A 254 7.85 27.10 -2.70
N ALA A 255 6.76 27.23 -3.47
CA ALA A 255 6.14 28.52 -3.80
C ALA A 255 5.28 29.06 -2.65
N VAL A 256 4.66 28.21 -1.82
CA VAL A 256 4.11 28.62 -0.51
C VAL A 256 5.25 29.05 0.42
N GLY A 257 6.41 28.38 0.34
CA GLY A 257 7.64 28.80 1.02
C GLY A 257 8.16 30.17 0.55
N VAL A 258 8.18 30.45 -0.76
CA VAL A 258 8.71 31.69 -1.36
C VAL A 258 7.71 32.85 -1.28
N ALA A 259 6.40 32.61 -1.42
CA ALA A 259 5.38 33.65 -1.26
C ALA A 259 5.24 34.11 0.20
N MET A 260 5.45 33.23 1.19
CA MET A 260 5.60 33.65 2.59
C MET A 260 6.92 34.38 2.86
N PHE A 261 7.96 34.14 2.05
CA PHE A 261 9.27 34.78 2.17
C PHE A 261 9.30 36.21 1.60
N VAL A 262 8.52 36.50 0.55
CA VAL A 262 8.50 37.83 -0.09
C VAL A 262 7.53 38.81 0.58
N LEU A 263 6.51 38.33 1.30
CA LEU A 263 5.59 39.17 2.10
C LEU A 263 6.02 39.36 3.56
N SER A 264 7.13 38.74 3.98
CA SER A 264 7.68 38.86 5.34
C SER A 264 9.11 39.40 5.28
N GLY A 265 9.29 40.56 4.64
CA GLY A 265 10.43 41.41 4.92
C GLY A 265 10.37 41.81 6.39
N THR A 266 11.28 41.26 7.19
CA THR A 266 11.28 41.21 8.66
C THR A 266 10.36 40.13 9.24
N HIS A 267 10.87 38.90 9.33
CA HIS A 267 10.94 38.09 10.56
C HIS A 267 11.53 36.71 10.22
N ALA A 268 12.68 36.41 10.80
CA ALA A 268 13.23 35.06 10.81
C ALA A 268 12.22 34.13 11.49
N ARG A 269 11.72 33.13 10.77
CA ARG A 269 10.74 32.18 11.32
C ARG A 269 11.49 31.09 12.09
N ALA A 270 11.23 31.05 13.39
CA ALA A 270 11.62 29.98 14.29
C ALA A 270 11.15 28.62 13.75
N ALA A 271 11.90 27.56 14.04
CA ALA A 271 11.43 26.19 13.88
C ALA A 271 10.12 26.05 14.68
N ASP A 272 9.01 25.69 14.01
CA ASP A 272 7.70 25.63 14.65
C ASP A 272 7.72 24.58 15.77
N GLU A 273 7.64 25.10 16.98
CA GLU A 273 7.60 24.37 18.22
C GLU A 273 6.21 23.70 18.34
N LEU A 274 6.14 22.35 18.34
CA LEU A 274 4.87 21.62 18.56
C LEU A 274 4.12 22.16 19.79
N PRO A 275 2.79 22.35 19.72
CA PRO A 275 2.01 22.84 20.85
C PRO A 275 2.03 21.82 21.99
N VAL A 276 2.02 22.28 23.24
CA VAL A 276 1.81 21.42 24.41
C VAL A 276 0.36 20.93 24.48
N VAL A 277 0.09 19.95 25.35
CA VAL A 277 -1.29 19.47 25.59
C VAL A 277 -2.18 20.67 25.99
N PRO A 278 -3.35 20.87 25.34
CA PRO A 278 -4.20 22.02 25.57
C PRO A 278 -4.56 22.19 27.05
N ALA A 279 -4.48 23.43 27.54
CA ALA A 279 -4.62 23.76 28.96
C ALA A 279 -5.95 23.26 29.56
N ASP A 280 -7.01 23.27 28.76
CA ASP A 280 -8.33 22.82 29.18
C ASP A 280 -8.30 21.34 29.57
N ARG A 281 -7.57 20.46 28.86
CA ARG A 281 -7.54 18.99 29.08
C ARG A 281 -6.25 18.47 29.70
N ARG A 282 -5.27 19.33 29.94
CA ARG A 282 -3.92 18.98 30.38
C ARG A 282 -3.92 18.18 31.68
N ALA A 283 -4.65 18.63 32.70
CA ALA A 283 -4.70 17.95 33.99
C ALA A 283 -5.20 16.49 33.86
N ASP A 284 -6.40 16.30 33.28
CA ASP A 284 -6.95 14.95 33.08
C ASP A 284 -6.03 14.07 32.20
N THR A 285 -5.36 14.66 31.20
CA THR A 285 -4.44 13.93 30.32
C THR A 285 -3.24 13.35 31.09
N TYR A 286 -2.58 14.16 31.92
CA TYR A 286 -1.47 13.68 32.74
C TYR A 286 -1.91 12.75 33.86
N ASP A 287 -3.11 12.92 34.42
CA ASP A 287 -3.65 11.96 35.38
C ASP A 287 -3.82 10.57 34.76
N ILE A 288 -4.32 10.49 33.52
CA ILE A 288 -4.38 9.24 32.76
C ILE A 288 -2.97 8.67 32.51
N TYR A 289 -2.01 9.50 32.10
CA TYR A 289 -0.64 9.01 31.90
C TYR A 289 0.01 8.51 33.19
N ASN A 290 -0.25 9.15 34.33
CA ASN A 290 0.27 8.70 35.62
C ASN A 290 -0.26 7.30 35.98
N LEU A 291 -1.55 7.04 35.72
CA LEU A 291 -2.13 5.71 35.88
C LEU A 291 -1.56 4.70 34.88
N VAL A 292 -1.26 5.14 33.66
CA VAL A 292 -0.59 4.28 32.68
C VAL A 292 0.75 3.79 33.20
N PHE A 293 1.55 4.66 33.79
CA PHE A 293 2.88 4.32 34.33
C PHE A 293 2.85 3.62 35.70
N ALA A 294 1.72 3.59 36.40
CA ALA A 294 1.57 2.73 37.58
C ALA A 294 1.66 1.25 37.20
N HIS A 295 1.16 0.90 36.00
CA HIS A 295 1.30 -0.41 35.38
C HIS A 295 1.62 -0.23 33.89
N PRO A 296 2.86 0.15 33.54
CA PRO A 296 3.22 0.37 32.14
C PRO A 296 3.23 -1.00 31.48
N GLY A 297 2.29 -1.25 30.57
CA GLY A 297 2.34 -2.45 29.74
C GLY A 297 3.61 -2.40 28.88
N VAL A 298 4.69 -2.93 29.43
CA VAL A 298 6.03 -2.97 28.82
C VAL A 298 6.23 -4.30 28.09
N SER A 299 7.24 -4.35 27.22
CA SER A 299 7.42 -5.49 26.31
C SER A 299 8.04 -6.72 26.99
N HIS A 300 8.53 -6.56 28.23
CA HIS A 300 9.09 -7.60 29.08
C HIS A 300 8.70 -7.39 30.56
N VAL A 301 9.08 -8.30 31.45
CA VAL A 301 8.95 -8.06 32.91
C VAL A 301 9.70 -6.77 33.24
N ASP A 302 9.01 -5.81 33.86
CA ASP A 302 9.59 -4.50 34.15
C ASP A 302 10.78 -4.63 35.11
N GLY A 303 11.96 -4.34 34.57
CA GLY A 303 13.22 -4.29 35.29
C GLY A 303 14.07 -3.11 34.81
N ASP A 304 13.40 -2.05 34.35
CA ASP A 304 14.03 -0.83 33.85
C ASP A 304 14.31 0.10 35.04
N GLU A 305 15.51 0.66 35.07
CA GLU A 305 15.96 1.63 36.08
C GLU A 305 15.29 3.00 35.85
N LYS A 306 14.95 3.31 34.59
CA LYS A 306 14.20 4.51 34.18
C LYS A 306 13.33 4.26 32.96
N TYR A 307 12.29 5.06 32.78
CA TYR A 307 11.52 5.06 31.53
C TYR A 307 12.07 6.06 30.52
N LEU A 308 12.20 5.63 29.27
CA LEU A 308 12.35 6.54 28.14
C LEU A 308 11.02 6.73 27.47
N VAL A 309 10.56 7.97 27.36
CA VAL A 309 9.26 8.30 26.80
C VAL A 309 9.44 9.27 25.64
N HIS A 310 8.75 9.02 24.53
CA HIS A 310 8.70 10.00 23.45
C HIS A 310 8.09 11.32 23.94
N ASP A 311 8.75 12.44 23.62
CA ASP A 311 8.28 13.78 23.96
C ASP A 311 7.10 14.26 23.10
N VAL A 312 6.59 13.43 22.18
CA VAL A 312 5.42 13.73 21.34
C VAL A 312 4.32 12.69 21.56
N SER A 313 3.09 13.15 21.78
CA SER A 313 1.90 12.30 21.84
C SER A 313 1.55 11.72 20.46
N SER A 314 2.19 10.60 20.10
CA SER A 314 1.97 9.90 18.85
C SER A 314 2.25 8.42 19.00
N VAL A 315 1.33 7.59 18.51
CA VAL A 315 1.60 6.18 18.26
C VAL A 315 1.27 5.87 16.81
N ALA A 316 2.27 5.45 16.04
CA ALA A 316 2.13 5.20 14.60
C ALA A 316 1.23 3.99 14.27
N MET A 317 1.01 3.10 15.24
CA MET A 317 0.22 1.86 15.11
C MET A 317 -1.01 1.84 16.04
N GLU A 318 -1.63 3.00 16.27
CA GLU A 318 -2.90 3.08 17.00
C GLU A 318 -4.02 2.32 16.25
N HIS A 319 -4.50 1.20 16.81
CA HIS A 319 -5.58 0.40 16.23
C HIS A 319 -6.96 1.05 16.44
N GLU A 320 -7.99 0.62 15.71
CA GLU A 320 -9.35 1.16 15.91
C GLU A 320 -9.91 0.82 17.30
N LEU A 321 -10.09 1.84 18.14
CA LEU A 321 -10.53 1.71 19.54
C LEU A 321 -11.82 0.88 19.69
N HIS A 322 -12.82 1.15 18.86
CA HIS A 322 -14.13 0.50 18.92
C HIS A 322 -14.10 -1.00 18.57
N SER A 323 -13.08 -1.45 17.84
CA SER A 323 -12.91 -2.87 17.49
C SER A 323 -12.26 -3.69 18.60
N CYS A 324 -11.65 -3.01 19.58
CA CYS A 324 -10.80 -3.62 20.60
C CYS A 324 -11.31 -3.47 22.02
N VAL A 325 -12.41 -2.74 22.22
CA VAL A 325 -12.98 -2.45 23.53
C VAL A 325 -14.42 -2.94 23.60
N THR A 326 -14.70 -3.80 24.57
CA THR A 326 -16.06 -4.26 24.88
C THR A 326 -16.70 -3.33 25.90
N VAL A 327 -17.60 -2.46 25.45
CA VAL A 327 -18.17 -1.39 26.28
C VAL A 327 -19.46 -1.84 26.96
N PRO A 328 -19.57 -1.78 28.30
CA PRO A 328 -20.82 -2.07 29.01
C PRO A 328 -21.95 -1.13 28.59
N ALA A 329 -23.20 -1.59 28.65
CA ALA A 329 -24.36 -0.87 28.14
C ALA A 329 -24.48 0.57 28.69
N GLU A 330 -24.19 0.75 29.98
CA GLU A 330 -24.23 2.04 30.69
C GLU A 330 -23.17 3.08 30.26
N TYR A 331 -22.15 2.67 29.50
CA TYR A 331 -21.10 3.55 28.99
C TYR A 331 -21.21 3.84 27.49
N ARG A 332 -22.14 3.19 26.75
CA ARG A 332 -22.22 3.30 25.28
C ARG A 332 -22.35 4.74 24.77
N THR A 333 -23.18 5.56 25.40
CA THR A 333 -23.35 6.97 25.00
C THR A 333 -22.07 7.78 25.22
N ARG A 334 -21.44 7.65 26.40
CA ARG A 334 -20.17 8.31 26.72
C ARG A 334 -19.04 7.84 25.81
N PHE A 335 -19.03 6.56 25.46
CA PHE A 335 -18.04 6.00 24.53
C PHE A 335 -18.23 6.52 23.11
N ALA A 336 -19.47 6.74 22.65
CA ALA A 336 -19.72 7.39 21.37
C ALA A 336 -19.22 8.85 21.33
N GLU A 337 -19.38 9.60 22.43
CA GLU A 337 -18.80 10.94 22.57
C GLU A 337 -17.27 10.91 22.54
N LEU A 338 -16.66 9.95 23.24
CA LEU A 338 -15.21 9.72 23.23
C LEU A 338 -14.69 9.41 21.83
N LEU A 339 -15.39 8.58 21.05
CA LEU A 339 -15.03 8.31 19.66
C LEU A 339 -15.10 9.57 18.79
N ALA A 340 -16.01 10.50 19.08
CA ALA A 340 -16.07 11.79 18.40
C ALA A 340 -14.87 12.70 18.75
N ASP A 341 -14.47 12.77 20.02
CA ASP A 341 -13.23 13.47 20.43
C ASP A 341 -11.99 12.84 19.77
N ARG A 342 -11.94 11.50 19.66
CA ARG A 342 -10.86 10.81 18.92
C ARG A 342 -10.74 11.27 17.48
N LEU A 343 -11.85 11.36 16.74
CA LEU A 343 -11.82 11.80 15.35
C LEU A 343 -11.22 13.21 15.20
N GLU A 344 -11.44 14.09 16.17
CA GLU A 344 -10.90 15.45 16.15
C GLU A 344 -9.43 15.52 16.61
N VAL A 345 -9.07 14.74 17.63
CA VAL A 345 -7.78 14.86 18.33
C VAL A 345 -6.71 13.94 17.76
N GLN A 346 -7.06 12.78 17.20
CA GLN A 346 -6.10 11.83 16.62
C GLN A 346 -5.11 12.43 15.60
N PRO A 347 -5.51 13.34 14.67
CA PRO A 347 -4.55 13.93 13.72
C PRO A 347 -3.62 14.97 14.37
N LYS A 348 -3.91 15.42 15.60
CA LYS A 348 -3.10 16.40 16.34
C LYS A 348 -1.91 15.70 17.03
N ARG A 349 -0.86 16.46 17.28
CA ARG A 349 0.36 16.04 17.98
C ARG A 349 0.68 17.07 19.03
N PHE A 350 0.93 16.63 20.26
CA PHE A 350 1.27 17.51 21.35
C PHE A 350 2.66 17.18 21.88
N ARG A 351 3.42 18.21 22.23
CA ARG A 351 4.63 18.00 23.02
C ARG A 351 4.24 17.64 24.45
N LEU A 352 4.82 16.57 24.96
CA LEU A 352 4.75 16.16 26.35
C LEU A 352 5.80 16.93 27.15
N GLU A 353 5.42 17.30 28.34
CA GLU A 353 6.20 18.08 29.29
C GLU A 353 6.58 17.16 30.46
N HIS A 354 7.60 17.54 31.22
CA HIS A 354 8.00 16.83 32.44
C HIS A 354 6.98 17.07 33.59
N ALA A 355 5.73 16.67 33.37
CA ALA A 355 4.61 16.83 34.29
C ALA A 355 4.06 15.48 34.81
N PHE A 356 4.72 14.36 34.48
CA PHE A 356 4.36 13.04 35.02
C PHE A 356 4.69 12.95 36.51
N LYS A 357 3.72 12.48 37.29
CA LYS A 357 3.82 12.25 38.74
C LYS A 357 3.98 10.75 39.00
N ILE A 358 5.14 10.22 38.61
CA ILE A 358 5.46 8.79 38.70
C ILE A 358 6.70 8.59 39.59
N GLN A 359 6.77 7.46 40.29
CA GLN A 359 7.87 7.19 41.23
C GLN A 359 9.19 6.86 40.53
N LYS A 360 9.11 6.14 39.40
CA LYS A 360 10.30 5.74 38.64
C LYS A 360 10.86 6.95 37.86
N PRO A 361 12.19 7.16 37.84
CA PRO A 361 12.80 8.18 36.99
C PRO A 361 12.39 8.01 35.52
N TYR A 362 12.27 9.11 34.80
CA TYR A 362 11.97 9.10 33.37
C TYR A 362 12.65 10.24 32.64
N GLU A 363 12.90 10.01 31.35
CA GLU A 363 13.42 11.01 30.43
C GLU A 363 12.52 11.13 29.21
N LEU A 364 12.33 12.37 28.75
CA LEU A 364 11.63 12.65 27.50
C LEU A 364 12.64 12.77 26.37
N VAL A 365 12.42 12.00 25.30
CA VAL A 365 13.32 11.98 24.14
C VAL A 365 12.64 12.51 22.89
N THR A 366 13.38 13.30 22.12
CA THR A 366 12.89 13.86 20.85
C THR A 366 12.69 12.75 19.81
N PRO A 367 11.92 12.99 18.74
CA PRO A 367 11.79 12.03 17.65
C PRO A 367 13.14 11.65 17.03
N GLU A 368 14.12 12.56 17.03
CA GLU A 368 15.48 12.29 16.54
C GLU A 368 16.22 11.33 17.48
N GLN A 369 16.30 11.65 18.77
CA GLN A 369 16.96 10.83 19.79
C GLN A 369 16.35 9.42 19.86
N ALA A 370 15.01 9.33 19.76
CA ALA A 370 14.28 8.07 19.75
C ALA A 370 14.68 7.12 18.59
N ARG A 371 15.07 7.65 17.42
CA ARG A 371 15.55 6.78 16.32
C ARG A 371 16.90 6.15 16.64
N ASP A 372 17.68 6.83 17.46
CA ASP A 372 19.05 6.46 17.77
C ASP A 372 19.12 5.53 18.98
N PHE A 373 18.09 5.49 19.82
CA PHE A 373 17.91 4.51 20.91
C PHE A 373 18.21 3.06 20.48
N PHE A 374 17.63 2.60 19.35
CA PHE A 374 17.83 1.23 18.86
C PHE A 374 19.15 1.00 18.12
N ARG A 375 19.88 2.06 17.78
CA ARG A 375 21.17 2.01 17.10
C ARG A 375 22.33 2.13 18.08
N ALA A 376 22.09 2.69 19.26
CA ALA A 376 23.10 2.97 20.28
C ALA A 376 23.98 1.77 20.67
N PRO A 377 23.47 0.52 20.79
CA PRO A 377 24.31 -0.64 21.12
C PRO A 377 25.28 -1.05 20.00
N MET A 378 25.02 -0.66 18.74
CA MET A 378 25.75 -1.13 17.55
C MET A 378 26.47 -0.01 16.78
N ALA A 379 26.30 1.26 17.14
CA ALA A 379 26.84 2.40 16.42
C ALA A 379 28.20 2.86 17.01
N PRO A 380 29.33 2.72 16.27
CA PRO A 380 30.64 3.13 16.75
C PRO A 380 30.79 4.66 16.95
N GLY A 381 29.84 5.46 16.44
CA GLY A 381 29.93 6.93 16.39
C GLY A 381 28.85 7.70 17.18
N LEU A 382 28.03 7.03 18.02
CA LEU A 382 27.03 7.75 18.82
C LEU A 382 27.71 8.58 19.92
N PRO A 383 27.34 9.87 20.10
CA PRO A 383 27.84 10.73 21.19
C PRO A 383 27.69 10.10 22.58
N SER A 384 28.60 10.40 23.51
CA SER A 384 28.65 9.79 24.84
C SER A 384 27.44 10.14 25.72
N ASP A 385 26.93 11.35 25.56
CA ASP A 385 25.73 11.88 26.20
C ASP A 385 24.47 11.13 25.77
N GLU A 386 24.31 10.79 24.49
CA GLU A 386 23.19 9.95 24.03
C GLU A 386 23.29 8.50 24.54
N LYS A 387 24.50 7.94 24.61
CA LYS A 387 24.73 6.61 25.22
C LYS A 387 24.36 6.59 26.70
N GLU A 388 24.59 7.69 27.41
CA GLU A 388 24.20 7.85 28.81
C GLU A 388 22.68 8.10 28.97
N LEU A 389 22.09 8.88 28.06
CA LEU A 389 20.63 9.09 27.98
C LEU A 389 19.88 7.76 27.86
N PHE A 390 20.43 6.77 27.17
CA PHE A 390 19.77 5.47 26.98
C PHE A 390 20.09 4.43 28.06
N ARG A 391 21.05 4.69 28.95
CA ARG A 391 21.46 3.74 30.00
C ARG A 391 20.31 3.51 30.99
N GLY A 392 20.06 2.24 31.32
CA GLY A 392 19.07 1.83 32.33
C GLY A 392 17.63 1.71 31.82
N ALA A 393 17.37 1.99 30.54
CA ALA A 393 16.07 1.82 29.91
C ALA A 393 16.15 0.75 28.79
N LYS A 394 15.20 -0.18 28.76
CA LYS A 394 15.12 -1.23 27.75
C LYS A 394 13.96 -0.99 26.78
N ASP A 395 12.89 -0.37 27.26
CA ASP A 395 11.76 0.04 26.44
C ASP A 395 11.78 1.55 26.14
N LEU A 396 11.49 1.87 24.87
CA LEU A 396 11.05 3.20 24.47
C LEU A 396 9.52 3.25 24.43
N ILE A 397 8.94 4.09 25.27
CA ILE A 397 7.49 4.19 25.47
C ILE A 397 6.94 5.36 24.65
N SER A 398 5.89 5.10 23.88
CA SER A 398 5.10 6.11 23.18
C SER A 398 3.69 6.16 23.75
N LEU A 399 3.23 7.37 24.08
CA LEU A 399 1.87 7.63 24.54
C LEU A 399 1.06 8.25 23.40
N GLY A 400 -0.12 7.69 23.13
CA GLY A 400 -1.08 8.29 22.22
C GLY A 400 -1.74 9.52 22.85
N ASN A 401 -2.54 10.24 22.06
CA ASN A 401 -3.44 11.24 22.63
C ASN A 401 -4.45 10.53 23.56
N VAL A 402 -4.83 11.21 24.65
CA VAL A 402 -5.93 10.76 25.51
C VAL A 402 -7.22 11.32 24.96
N TYR A 403 -8.24 10.48 24.75
CA TYR A 403 -9.55 10.86 24.23
C TYR A 403 -10.59 10.84 25.34
N PHE A 404 -11.52 11.81 25.38
CA PHE A 404 -12.51 11.95 26.46
C PHE A 404 -13.96 12.01 25.97
N ASP A 405 -14.91 11.55 26.79
CA ASP A 405 -16.32 11.94 26.65
C ASP A 405 -16.52 13.42 27.03
N ARG A 406 -17.69 14.01 26.71
CA ARG A 406 -17.92 15.45 26.91
C ARG A 406 -17.79 15.90 28.36
N LYS A 407 -18.11 15.02 29.31
CA LYS A 407 -18.05 15.30 30.75
C LYS A 407 -16.73 14.91 31.41
N ARG A 408 -15.77 14.37 30.65
CA ARG A 408 -14.48 13.86 31.16
C ARG A 408 -14.64 12.88 32.32
N THR A 409 -15.57 11.95 32.14
CA THR A 409 -15.83 10.82 33.03
C THR A 409 -15.40 9.49 32.42
N LEU A 410 -15.07 9.47 31.13
CA LEU A 410 -14.56 8.32 30.40
C LEU A 410 -13.38 8.78 29.53
N ALA A 411 -12.28 8.03 29.56
CA ALA A 411 -11.08 8.31 28.80
C ALA A 411 -10.52 7.05 28.13
N ALA A 412 -9.81 7.21 27.02
CA ALA A 412 -9.05 6.13 26.41
C ALA A 412 -7.73 6.64 25.85
N VAL A 413 -6.68 5.82 25.97
CA VAL A 413 -5.36 6.11 25.43
C VAL A 413 -4.75 4.83 24.88
N TYR A 414 -4.04 4.94 23.77
CA TYR A 414 -3.25 3.85 23.23
C TYR A 414 -1.80 4.00 23.69
N THR A 415 -1.21 2.90 24.14
CA THR A 415 0.16 2.85 24.66
C THR A 415 0.98 1.90 23.81
N TRP A 416 2.26 2.22 23.61
CA TRP A 416 3.20 1.38 22.88
C TRP A 416 4.56 1.39 23.56
N ALA A 417 5.11 0.22 23.86
CA ALA A 417 6.45 0.01 24.37
C ALA A 417 7.26 -0.79 23.36
N LEU A 418 8.47 -0.30 23.02
CA LEU A 418 9.32 -0.87 21.99
C LEU A 418 10.72 -1.16 22.55
N CYS A 419 11.11 -2.44 22.60
CA CYS A 419 12.45 -2.85 23.05
C CYS A 419 13.44 -3.14 21.91
N GLY A 420 12.99 -3.09 20.65
CA GLY A 420 13.84 -3.30 19.48
C GLY A 420 13.05 -3.51 18.19
N SER A 421 13.74 -3.87 17.10
CA SER A 421 13.11 -4.07 15.78
C SER A 421 12.12 -5.24 15.71
N LEU A 422 12.18 -6.17 16.66
CA LEU A 422 11.42 -7.43 16.67
C LEU A 422 10.64 -7.67 17.98
N CYS A 423 10.62 -6.67 18.88
CA CYS A 423 10.06 -6.76 20.23
C CYS A 423 9.27 -5.48 20.55
N GLY A 424 7.99 -5.63 20.85
CA GLY A 424 7.16 -4.49 21.24
C GLY A 424 5.76 -4.93 21.68
N TYR A 425 5.15 -4.11 22.52
CA TYR A 425 3.83 -4.34 23.09
C TYR A 425 2.99 -3.07 22.96
N GLY A 426 1.75 -3.20 22.52
CA GLY A 426 0.80 -2.10 22.50
C GLY A 426 -0.61 -2.52 22.84
N THR A 427 -1.31 -1.66 23.55
CA THR A 427 -2.69 -1.91 23.94
C THR A 427 -3.48 -0.61 24.16
N TRP A 428 -4.80 -0.73 24.00
CA TRP A 428 -5.75 0.29 24.42
C TRP A 428 -5.99 0.20 25.91
N ARG A 429 -6.03 1.36 26.56
CA ARG A 429 -6.37 1.47 28.00
C ARG A 429 -7.54 2.42 28.15
N VAL A 430 -8.55 1.98 28.88
CA VAL A 430 -9.81 2.71 29.06
C VAL A 430 -9.98 3.02 30.53
N PHE A 431 -10.39 4.25 30.85
CA PHE A 431 -10.50 4.73 32.22
C PHE A 431 -11.88 5.35 32.41
N ALA A 432 -12.49 5.13 33.58
CA ALA A 432 -13.75 5.80 33.92
C ALA A 432 -13.70 6.33 35.35
N LYS A 433 -14.20 7.55 35.54
CA LYS A 433 -14.29 8.17 36.86
C LYS A 433 -15.24 7.38 37.77
N ASN A 434 -14.80 7.15 39.00
CA ASN A 434 -15.59 6.52 40.05
C ASN A 434 -16.49 7.56 40.75
N ALA A 435 -17.24 7.11 41.77
CA ALA A 435 -18.16 7.98 42.52
C ALA A 435 -17.46 9.16 43.23
N LYS A 436 -16.15 9.08 43.46
CA LYS A 436 -15.32 10.15 44.04
C LYS A 436 -14.66 11.05 42.99
N ALA A 437 -15.02 10.88 41.72
CA ALA A 437 -14.43 11.57 40.57
C ALA A 437 -12.94 11.24 40.29
N GLU A 438 -12.45 10.13 40.84
CA GLU A 438 -11.09 9.63 40.59
C GLU A 438 -11.10 8.66 39.40
N TRP A 439 -10.02 8.63 38.61
CA TRP A 439 -9.90 7.76 37.44
C TRP A 439 -9.57 6.33 37.82
N ASP A 440 -10.42 5.37 37.43
CA ASP A 440 -10.12 3.94 37.53
C ASP A 440 -9.92 3.34 36.13
N GLU A 441 -8.91 2.50 35.97
CA GLU A 441 -8.76 1.70 34.75
C GLU A 441 -9.84 0.62 34.65
N ARG A 442 -10.32 0.42 33.41
CA ARG A 442 -11.34 -0.56 33.06
C ARG A 442 -10.75 -1.61 32.14
N ASN A 443 -10.88 -2.87 32.54
CA ASN A 443 -10.47 -4.04 31.76
C ASN A 443 -11.48 -4.34 30.63
N TRP A 444 -11.67 -3.37 29.74
CA TRP A 444 -12.59 -3.49 28.60
C TRP A 444 -11.86 -3.76 27.28
N ALA A 445 -10.55 -3.48 27.23
CA ALA A 445 -9.72 -3.76 26.07
C ALA A 445 -9.36 -5.25 26.00
N SER A 446 -9.57 -5.86 24.84
CA SER A 446 -9.26 -7.28 24.59
C SER A 446 -8.21 -7.48 23.49
N CYS A 447 -7.81 -6.41 22.79
CA CYS A 447 -6.72 -6.46 21.82
C CYS A 447 -5.39 -6.08 22.47
N MET A 448 -4.34 -6.80 22.07
CA MET A 448 -2.96 -6.38 22.23
C MET A 448 -2.20 -6.61 20.93
N THR A 449 -1.25 -5.74 20.65
CA THR A 449 -0.31 -5.89 19.54
C THR A 449 1.02 -6.32 20.10
N ILE A 450 1.52 -7.48 19.65
CA ILE A 450 2.80 -8.02 20.07
C ILE A 450 3.69 -8.13 18.83
N ALA A 451 4.85 -7.50 18.87
CA ALA A 451 5.95 -7.85 17.97
C ALA A 451 6.79 -8.92 18.68
N HIS A 452 6.75 -10.16 18.19
CA HIS A 452 7.62 -11.24 18.65
C HIS A 452 8.04 -12.10 17.45
N VAL A 453 9.29 -12.58 17.45
CA VAL A 453 9.68 -13.75 16.65
C VAL A 453 8.91 -14.95 17.19
N ARG A 454 8.03 -15.52 16.36
CA ARG A 454 7.38 -16.80 16.64
C ARG A 454 8.44 -17.89 16.48
N ASN A 455 9.20 -18.18 17.53
CA ASN A 455 9.91 -19.46 17.57
C ASN A 455 8.84 -20.55 17.59
N ARG A 456 8.90 -21.43 16.59
CA ARG A 456 8.00 -22.57 16.41
C ARG A 456 8.35 -23.63 17.45
N THR A 457 8.10 -23.35 18.73
CA THR A 457 8.19 -24.27 19.86
C THR A 457 7.67 -23.53 21.08
N ASP A 458 6.34 -23.44 21.18
CA ASP A 458 5.57 -23.43 22.43
C ASP A 458 4.09 -23.17 22.09
N ILE A 459 3.48 -24.18 21.45
CA ILE A 459 2.06 -24.42 21.65
C ILE A 459 1.99 -25.28 22.92
N LYS A 460 1.86 -24.64 24.07
CA LYS A 460 1.15 -25.26 25.19
C LYS A 460 -0.20 -24.59 25.30
N LEU A 461 -1.17 -25.35 24.82
CA LEU A 461 -2.61 -25.13 24.92
C LEU A 461 -3.00 -24.61 26.32
N GLN A 462 -3.82 -23.56 26.36
CA GLN A 462 -4.75 -23.38 27.48
C GLN A 462 -5.75 -24.55 27.45
N PRO A 463 -6.08 -25.17 28.60
CA PRO A 463 -7.08 -26.23 28.64
C PRO A 463 -8.47 -25.65 28.36
N ALA A 464 -9.20 -26.37 27.51
CA ALA A 464 -10.57 -26.10 27.12
C ALA A 464 -11.50 -26.02 28.33
N PHE A 465 -12.38 -25.00 28.33
CA PHE A 465 -13.58 -24.98 29.15
C PHE A 465 -14.49 -26.13 28.70
N ASP A 466 -14.68 -27.09 29.60
CA ASP A 466 -15.52 -28.28 29.41
C ASP A 466 -17.00 -27.90 29.51
N ALA A 467 -17.66 -27.79 28.35
CA ALA A 467 -19.11 -27.62 28.25
C ALA A 467 -19.77 -29.01 28.14
N SER A 468 -19.66 -29.84 29.18
CA SER A 468 -20.40 -31.10 29.27
C SER A 468 -20.65 -31.56 30.70
N ARG A 469 -21.17 -30.69 31.57
CA ARG A 469 -21.79 -31.09 32.85
C ARG A 469 -22.64 -29.97 33.45
N MET A 470 -23.94 -30.00 33.16
CA MET A 470 -25.01 -29.56 34.07
C MET A 470 -26.36 -29.92 33.45
N THR A 471 -26.70 -31.21 33.56
CA THR A 471 -28.09 -31.67 33.67
C THR A 471 -28.38 -31.86 35.15
N LEU A 472 -29.22 -30.99 35.70
CA LEU A 472 -30.37 -31.29 36.56
C LEU A 472 -31.15 -29.99 36.82
#